data_AF-A0A852ZTS3-F1
#
_entry.id   AF-A0A852ZTS3-F1
#
_cell.length_a   1.000
_cell.length_b   1.000
_cell.length_c   1.000
_cell.angle_alpha   90.00
_cell.angle_beta   90.00
_cell.angle_gamma   90.00
#
_symmetry.space_group_name_H-M   'P 1'
#
loop_
_entity.id
_entity.type
_entity.pdbx_description
1 polymer ?
#
loop_
_entity_poly.entity_id
_entity_poly.type
_entity_poly.pdbx_seq_one_letter_code
_entity_poly.pdbx_strand_id
1 'polypeptide(L)'
;MPRRLGDLEDAVMTRIWTWNRPVTVREVLDDLLLERDIAYTTVMTVMDKLHQKGWLRREREGRAFRYAPVATREAYTAALMRDAWATSENRAAALVHFIGSMSAEELDALRDALRVVPPAPPDSPAPPSPPATPSPQESPSPPEPPSPAATGPAAPEVAPEAAEAPEALEPPEPPEAAPPADRRPPPTG
;
A
#
# COMPACT_ATOMS: atom_id res chain seq x y z
N MET A 1 -10.52 16.79 -6.31
CA MET A 1 -9.29 16.70 -7.13
C MET A 1 -8.41 15.60 -6.56
N PRO A 2 -8.26 14.46 -7.24
CA PRO A 2 -7.23 13.48 -6.90
C PRO A 2 -5.84 14.12 -6.97
N ARG A 3 -5.31 14.47 -5.80
CA ARG A 3 -3.93 14.93 -5.67
C ARG A 3 -2.99 13.77 -5.96
N ARG A 4 -1.90 14.02 -6.70
CA ARG A 4 -0.80 13.06 -6.86
C ARG A 4 -0.38 12.55 -5.47
N LEU A 5 -0.25 11.24 -5.36
CA LEU A 5 0.32 10.60 -4.18
C LEU A 5 1.79 11.01 -4.04
N GLY A 6 2.23 11.32 -2.82
CA GLY A 6 3.66 11.44 -2.53
C GLY A 6 4.34 10.06 -2.47
N ASP A 7 5.67 10.01 -2.46
CA ASP A 7 6.45 8.77 -2.58
C ASP A 7 6.02 7.67 -1.58
N LEU A 8 5.80 8.04 -0.31
CA LEU A 8 5.36 7.09 0.71
C LEU A 8 3.88 6.71 0.57
N GLU A 9 3.03 7.64 0.13
CA GLU A 9 1.63 7.36 -0.15
C GLU A 9 1.49 6.38 -1.33
N ASP A 10 2.28 6.58 -2.38
CA ASP A 10 2.35 5.70 -3.54
C ASP A 10 2.90 4.32 -3.16
N ALA A 11 3.96 4.28 -2.34
CA ALA A 11 4.49 3.03 -1.80
C ALA A 11 3.42 2.25 -1.04
N VAL A 12 2.70 2.90 -0.11
CA VAL A 12 1.61 2.28 0.66
C VAL A 12 0.49 1.79 -0.26
N MET A 13 -0.01 2.62 -1.17
CA MET A 13 -1.10 2.25 -2.07
C MET A 13 -0.71 1.09 -3.00
N THR A 14 0.54 1.04 -3.45
CA THR A 14 1.06 -0.07 -4.27
C THR A 14 0.93 -1.41 -3.56
N ARG A 15 1.25 -1.49 -2.25
CA ARG A 15 1.09 -2.73 -1.46
C ARG A 15 -0.39 -3.10 -1.32
N ILE A 16 -1.21 -2.13 -0.94
CA ILE A 16 -2.64 -2.33 -0.72
C ILE A 16 -3.33 -2.82 -2.00
N TRP A 17 -3.01 -2.23 -3.16
CA TRP A 17 -3.52 -2.70 -4.46
C TRP A 17 -3.03 -4.11 -4.79
N THR A 18 -1.77 -4.42 -4.50
CA THR A 18 -1.19 -5.75 -4.76
C THR A 18 -1.91 -6.84 -3.96
N TRP A 19 -2.19 -6.59 -2.68
CA TRP A 19 -2.85 -7.57 -1.83
C TRP A 19 -4.36 -7.71 -2.08
N ASN A 20 -5.00 -6.69 -2.67
CA ASN A 20 -6.41 -6.70 -3.03
C ASN A 20 -7.36 -7.16 -1.90
N ARG A 21 -7.06 -6.78 -0.64
CA ARG A 21 -7.85 -7.11 0.55
C ARG A 21 -7.74 -6.01 1.62
N PRO A 22 -8.65 -5.95 2.62
CA PRO A 22 -8.50 -5.04 3.74
C PRO A 22 -7.26 -5.37 4.59
N VAL A 23 -6.46 -4.33 4.91
CA VAL A 23 -5.20 -4.46 5.64
C VAL A 23 -5.08 -3.50 6.81
N THR A 24 -4.30 -3.90 7.81
CA THR A 24 -3.98 -3.09 8.98
C THR A 24 -2.72 -2.26 8.75
N VAL A 25 -2.52 -1.24 9.59
CA VAL A 25 -1.27 -0.45 9.60
C VAL A 25 -0.05 -1.33 9.83
N ARG A 26 -0.18 -2.34 10.69
CA ARG A 26 0.91 -3.26 11.01
C ARG A 26 1.33 -4.10 9.81
N GLU A 27 0.37 -4.65 9.06
CA GLU A 27 0.67 -5.41 7.84
C GLU A 27 1.41 -4.56 6.80
N VAL A 28 0.99 -3.30 6.61
CA VAL A 28 1.67 -2.37 5.69
C VAL A 28 3.07 -2.01 6.20
N LEU A 29 3.23 -1.79 7.50
CA LEU A 29 4.53 -1.52 8.11
C LEU A 29 5.50 -2.69 7.91
N ASP A 30 5.06 -3.90 8.24
CA ASP A 30 5.90 -5.11 8.20
C ASP A 30 6.45 -5.34 6.77
N ASP A 31 5.65 -5.06 5.73
CA ASP A 31 6.11 -5.11 4.34
C ASP A 31 7.07 -3.97 3.98
N LEU A 32 6.77 -2.73 4.39
CA LEU A 32 7.63 -1.58 4.10
C LEU A 32 9.00 -1.68 4.78
N LEU A 33 9.08 -2.32 5.94
CA LEU A 33 10.33 -2.55 6.67
C LEU A 33 11.32 -3.44 5.90
N LEU A 34 10.87 -4.18 4.89
CA LEU A 34 11.75 -4.97 4.02
C LEU A 34 12.65 -4.09 3.13
N GLU A 35 12.20 -2.87 2.83
CA GLU A 35 12.88 -1.97 1.89
C GLU A 35 13.36 -0.68 2.56
N ARG A 36 12.78 -0.29 3.69
CA ARG A 36 12.98 1.05 4.30
C ARG A 36 12.87 0.99 5.82
N ASP A 37 13.72 1.74 6.51
CA ASP A 37 13.52 2.01 7.94
C ASP A 37 12.44 3.07 8.13
N ILE A 38 11.33 2.70 8.78
CA ILE A 38 10.18 3.57 8.95
C ILE A 38 9.43 3.27 10.25
N ALA A 39 9.06 4.32 10.98
CA ALA A 39 8.29 4.21 12.21
C ALA A 39 6.81 3.86 11.96
N TYR A 40 6.21 3.10 12.88
CA TYR A 40 4.78 2.75 12.84
C TYR A 40 3.86 3.97 12.72
N THR A 41 4.12 5.02 13.50
CA THR A 41 3.30 6.24 13.50
C THR A 41 3.33 6.98 12.16
N THR A 42 4.43 6.86 11.41
CA THR A 42 4.54 7.41 10.05
C THR A 42 3.60 6.68 9.10
N VAL A 43 3.63 5.34 9.10
CA VAL A 43 2.70 4.53 8.28
C VAL A 43 1.25 4.78 8.67
N MET A 44 0.96 4.81 9.98
CA MET A 44 -0.37 5.16 10.51
C MET A 44 -0.86 6.51 9.98
N THR A 45 -0.02 7.54 10.08
CA THR A 45 -0.35 8.90 9.62
C THR A 45 -0.57 8.95 8.11
N VAL A 46 0.24 8.23 7.33
CA VAL A 46 0.07 8.16 5.88
C VAL A 46 -1.23 7.46 5.49
N MET A 47 -1.55 6.34 6.12
CA MET A 47 -2.82 5.64 5.88
C MET A 47 -4.03 6.48 6.28
N ASP A 48 -3.94 7.25 7.37
CA ASP A 48 -4.99 8.18 7.77
C ASP A 48 -5.12 9.35 6.78
N LYS A 49 -4.02 9.92 6.28
CA LYS A 49 -4.02 10.92 5.20
C LYS A 49 -4.66 10.39 3.92
N LEU A 50 -4.33 9.16 3.52
CA LEU A 50 -4.94 8.50 2.36
C LEU A 50 -6.44 8.29 2.56
N HIS A 51 -6.87 7.94 3.78
CA HIS A 51 -8.28 7.85 4.12
C HIS A 51 -8.99 9.21 4.03
N GLN A 52 -8.42 10.27 4.61
CA GLN A 52 -8.96 11.64 4.52
C GLN A 52 -9.04 12.16 3.09
N LYS A 53 -8.09 11.75 2.22
CA LYS A 53 -8.11 12.04 0.79
C LYS A 53 -9.15 11.23 0.00
N GLY A 54 -9.81 10.25 0.64
CA GLY A 54 -10.79 9.36 0.01
C GLY A 54 -10.19 8.19 -0.78
N TRP A 55 -8.89 7.93 -0.64
CA TRP A 55 -8.22 6.81 -1.33
C TRP A 55 -8.42 5.48 -0.63
N LEU A 56 -8.56 5.51 0.69
CA LEU A 56 -8.83 4.36 1.53
C LEU A 56 -10.17 4.55 2.25
N ARG A 57 -10.94 3.48 2.37
CA ARG A 57 -11.97 3.36 3.39
C ARG A 57 -11.38 2.65 4.60
N ARG A 58 -11.85 2.98 5.80
CA ARG A 58 -11.46 2.27 7.02
C ARG A 58 -12.67 1.73 7.74
N GLU A 59 -12.52 0.54 8.31
CA GLU A 59 -13.53 -0.12 9.12
C GLU A 59 -12.89 -0.55 10.45
N ARG A 60 -13.63 -0.41 11.54
CA ARG A 60 -13.15 -0.81 12.87
C ARG A 60 -13.31 -2.31 13.04
N GLU A 61 -12.21 -3.00 13.32
CA GLU A 61 -12.18 -4.43 13.64
C GLU A 61 -11.59 -4.61 15.04
N GLY A 62 -12.46 -4.84 16.02
CA GLY A 62 -12.08 -4.91 17.43
C GLY A 62 -11.46 -3.59 17.92
N ARG A 63 -10.16 -3.64 18.23
CA ARG A 63 -9.36 -2.47 18.69
C ARG A 63 -8.52 -1.83 17.59
N ALA A 64 -8.55 -2.36 16.37
CA ALA A 64 -7.76 -1.87 15.24
C ALA A 64 -8.66 -1.35 14.11
N PHE A 65 -8.06 -0.65 13.16
CA PHE A 65 -8.69 -0.30 11.89
C PHE A 65 -8.11 -1.16 10.76
N ARG A 66 -8.99 -1.66 9.90
CA ARG A 66 -8.62 -2.18 8.58
C ARG A 66 -8.92 -1.14 7.51
N TYR A 67 -8.02 -1.02 6.56
CA TYR A 67 -8.10 -0.12 5.43
C TYR A 67 -8.23 -0.91 4.14
N ALA A 68 -9.09 -0.44 3.23
CA ALA A 68 -9.25 -1.02 1.91
C ALA A 68 -9.24 0.08 0.85
N PRO A 69 -8.72 -0.19 -0.36
CA PRO A 69 -8.69 0.78 -1.43
C PRO A 69 -10.11 1.07 -1.92
N VAL A 70 -10.39 2.35 -2.19
CA VAL A 70 -11.70 2.79 -2.73
C VAL A 70 -11.78 2.55 -4.25
N ALA A 71 -10.63 2.57 -4.93
CA ALA A 71 -10.52 2.37 -6.37
C ALA A 71 -9.31 1.47 -6.70
N THR A 72 -9.35 0.80 -7.85
CA THR A 72 -8.20 0.04 -8.35
C THR A 72 -7.07 0.97 -8.80
N ARG A 73 -5.87 0.40 -9.02
CA ARG A 73 -4.72 1.15 -9.54
C ARG A 73 -5.00 1.76 -10.91
N GLU A 74 -5.70 1.02 -11.77
CA GLU A 74 -6.08 1.46 -13.12
C GLU A 74 -7.08 2.62 -13.04
N ALA A 75 -8.08 2.50 -12.16
CA ALA A 75 -9.06 3.57 -11.94
C ALA A 75 -8.40 4.85 -11.40
N TYR A 76 -7.38 4.71 -10.54
CA TYR A 76 -6.55 5.83 -10.07
C TYR A 76 -5.78 6.49 -11.20
N THR A 77 -5.05 5.72 -12.01
CA THR A 77 -4.31 6.24 -13.16
C THR A 77 -5.22 6.95 -14.14
N ALA A 78 -6.39 6.38 -14.44
CA ALA A 78 -7.39 7.01 -15.29
C ALA A 78 -7.89 8.33 -14.70
N ALA A 79 -8.06 8.44 -13.38
CA ALA A 79 -8.42 9.69 -12.72
C ALA A 79 -7.32 10.75 -12.85
N LEU A 80 -6.05 10.39 -12.69
CA LEU A 80 -4.93 11.30 -12.90
C LEU A 80 -4.85 11.80 -14.35
N MET A 81 -5.04 10.90 -15.33
CA MET A 81 -5.08 11.28 -16.75
C MET A 81 -6.20 12.28 -17.04
N ARG A 82 -7.41 12.03 -16.51
CA ARG A 82 -8.55 12.95 -16.67
C ARG A 82 -8.30 14.31 -16.04
N ASP A 83 -7.73 14.35 -14.84
CA ASP A 83 -7.44 15.60 -14.14
C ASP A 83 -6.38 16.42 -14.90
N ALA A 84 -5.28 15.78 -15.31
CA ALA A 84 -4.26 16.44 -16.12
C ALA A 84 -4.85 17.01 -17.41
N TRP A 85 -5.70 16.24 -18.09
CA TRP A 85 -6.38 16.69 -19.30
C TRP A 85 -7.35 17.84 -19.04
N ALA A 86 -8.07 17.82 -17.92
CA ALA A 86 -9.04 18.86 -17.54
C ALA A 86 -8.39 20.23 -17.34
N THR A 87 -7.13 20.27 -16.89
CA THR A 87 -6.35 21.51 -16.68
C THR A 87 -5.81 22.14 -17.97
N SER A 88 -5.87 21.45 -19.11
CA SER A 88 -5.39 22.00 -20.38
C SER A 88 -6.32 23.07 -20.94
N GLU A 89 -5.77 24.22 -21.32
CA GLU A 89 -6.50 25.29 -22.02
C GLU A 89 -7.00 24.84 -23.41
N ASN A 90 -6.22 24.01 -24.11
CA ASN A 90 -6.60 23.42 -25.39
C ASN A 90 -6.51 21.89 -25.32
N ARG A 91 -7.61 21.29 -24.86
CA ARG A 91 -7.74 19.83 -24.68
C ARG A 91 -7.52 19.03 -25.95
N ALA A 92 -7.93 19.55 -27.11
CA ALA A 92 -7.76 18.88 -28.39
C ALA A 92 -6.28 18.82 -28.79
N ALA A 93 -5.56 19.93 -28.67
CA ALA A 93 -4.12 19.97 -28.95
C ALA A 93 -3.33 19.08 -27.99
N ALA A 94 -3.66 19.09 -26.69
CA ALA A 94 -3.03 18.21 -25.71
C ALA A 94 -3.19 16.73 -26.07
N LEU A 95 -4.36 16.32 -26.57
CA LEU A 95 -4.61 14.95 -27.02
C LEU A 95 -3.75 14.60 -28.25
N VAL A 96 -3.63 15.51 -29.22
CA VAL A 96 -2.76 15.31 -30.40
C VAL A 96 -1.30 15.11 -30.00
N HIS A 97 -0.79 15.94 -29.09
CA HIS A 97 0.58 15.79 -28.58
C HIS A 97 0.77 14.48 -27.80
N PHE A 98 -0.20 14.11 -26.95
CA PHE A 98 -0.15 12.87 -26.18
C PHE A 98 -0.12 11.64 -27.08
N ILE A 99 -1.07 11.54 -28.03
CA ILE A 99 -1.13 10.45 -29.01
C ILE A 99 0.14 10.42 -29.87
N GLY A 100 0.63 11.59 -30.30
CA GLY A 100 1.87 11.70 -31.09
C GLY A 100 3.15 11.27 -30.33
N SER A 101 3.10 11.18 -29.00
CA SER A 101 4.22 10.74 -28.16
C SER A 101 4.18 9.25 -27.80
N MET A 102 3.09 8.55 -28.14
CA MET A 102 2.92 7.13 -27.84
C MET A 102 3.74 6.23 -28.76
N SER A 103 4.21 5.12 -28.21
CA SER A 103 4.77 3.99 -28.96
C SER A 103 3.68 3.26 -29.78
N ALA A 104 4.10 2.43 -30.73
CA ALA A 104 3.18 1.61 -31.51
C ALA A 104 2.32 0.68 -30.64
N GLU A 105 2.93 0.08 -29.60
CA GLU A 105 2.25 -0.80 -28.65
C GLU A 105 1.17 -0.04 -27.84
N GLU A 106 1.50 1.17 -27.37
CA GLU A 106 0.54 2.02 -26.65
C GLU A 106 -0.61 2.49 -27.54
N LEU A 107 -0.33 2.81 -28.82
CA LEU A 107 -1.35 3.17 -29.80
C LEU A 107 -2.29 2.01 -30.12
N ASP A 108 -1.76 0.78 -30.24
CA ASP A 108 -2.57 -0.41 -30.45
C ASP A 108 -3.44 -0.71 -29.23
N ALA A 109 -2.88 -0.60 -28.02
CA ALA A 109 -3.65 -0.72 -26.78
C ALA A 109 -4.77 0.33 -26.68
N LEU A 110 -4.50 1.58 -27.06
CA LEU A 110 -5.52 2.64 -27.12
C LEU A 110 -6.61 2.31 -28.14
N ARG A 111 -6.24 1.82 -29.34
CA ARG A 111 -7.20 1.43 -30.38
C ARG A 111 -8.10 0.30 -29.90
N ASP A 112 -7.55 -0.67 -29.19
CA ASP A 112 -8.33 -1.78 -28.65
C ASP A 112 -9.25 -1.32 -27.50
N ALA A 113 -8.77 -0.43 -26.62
CA ALA A 113 -9.60 0.17 -25.58
C ALA A 113 -10.81 0.94 -26.16
N LEU A 114 -10.64 1.69 -27.26
CA LEU A 114 -11.74 2.40 -27.94
C LEU A 114 -12.78 1.46 -28.56
N ARG A 115 -12.42 0.22 -28.90
CA ARG A 115 -13.40 -0.79 -29.34
C ARG A 115 -14.22 -1.34 -28.18
N VAL A 116 -13.61 -1.45 -26.99
CA VAL A 116 -14.28 -1.91 -25.77
C VAL A 116 -15.22 -0.85 -25.21
N VAL A 117 -14.85 0.43 -25.30
CA VAL A 117 -15.65 1.58 -24.84
C VAL A 117 -16.14 2.39 -26.05
N PRO A 118 -17.18 1.94 -26.77
CA PRO A 118 -17.73 2.72 -27.87
C PRO A 118 -18.29 4.05 -27.33
N PRO A 119 -18.15 5.16 -28.08
CA PRO A 119 -18.72 6.43 -27.67
C PRO A 119 -20.23 6.26 -27.47
N ALA A 120 -20.73 6.64 -26.29
CA ALA A 120 -22.15 6.58 -26.00
C ALA A 120 -22.92 7.42 -27.03
N PRO A 121 -24.03 6.91 -27.59
CA PRO A 121 -24.88 7.71 -28.47
C PRO A 121 -25.41 8.93 -27.70
N PRO A 122 -25.62 10.08 -28.36
CA PRO A 122 -25.88 11.38 -27.72
C PRO A 122 -27.16 11.49 -26.88
N ASP A 123 -28.03 10.46 -26.83
CA ASP A 123 -29.36 10.51 -26.19
C ASP A 123 -29.59 9.38 -25.16
N SER A 124 -28.67 9.15 -24.22
CA SER A 124 -28.94 8.28 -23.07
C SER A 124 -28.97 9.09 -21.77
N PRO A 125 -30.12 9.21 -21.09
CA PRO A 125 -30.21 9.97 -19.85
C PRO A 125 -29.30 9.34 -18.80
N ALA A 126 -28.48 10.19 -18.15
CA ALA A 126 -27.57 9.79 -17.08
C ALA A 126 -28.28 8.89 -16.06
N PRO A 127 -27.70 7.75 -15.65
CA PRO A 127 -28.29 6.94 -14.59
C PRO A 127 -28.41 7.80 -13.32
N PRO A 128 -29.52 7.67 -12.56
CA PRO A 128 -29.73 8.49 -11.37
C PRO A 128 -28.58 8.26 -10.39
N SER A 129 -27.98 9.36 -9.92
CA SER A 129 -27.00 9.31 -8.85
C SER A 129 -27.63 8.59 -7.65
N PRO A 130 -26.93 7.65 -6.99
CA PRO A 130 -27.43 7.04 -5.77
C PRO A 130 -27.63 8.12 -4.69
N PRO A 131 -28.63 7.95 -3.80
CA PRO A 131 -28.93 8.95 -2.77
C PRO A 131 -27.72 9.15 -1.86
N ALA A 132 -27.43 10.43 -1.57
CA ALA A 132 -26.40 10.83 -0.64
C ALA A 132 -26.63 10.21 0.73
N THR A 133 -25.71 9.35 1.17
CA THR A 133 -25.66 8.84 2.54
C THR A 133 -25.37 10.02 3.49
N PRO A 134 -26.11 10.18 4.61
CA PRO A 134 -25.83 11.24 5.57
C PRO A 134 -24.49 10.99 6.29
N SER A 135 -23.68 12.05 6.40
CA SER A 135 -22.39 12.08 7.10
C SER A 135 -22.53 11.71 8.58
N PRO A 136 -21.74 10.76 9.12
CA PRO A 136 -21.57 10.61 10.56
C PRO A 136 -20.64 11.71 11.10
N GLN A 137 -21.08 12.35 12.18
CA GLN A 137 -20.39 13.43 12.89
C GLN A 137 -19.00 13.04 13.41
N GLU A 138 -18.11 14.04 13.38
CA GLU A 138 -16.96 14.33 14.26
C GLU A 138 -16.30 13.15 14.99
N SER A 139 -15.13 12.74 14.50
CA SER A 139 -14.13 12.00 15.30
C SER A 139 -12.98 12.95 15.65
N PRO A 140 -12.52 12.99 16.91
CA PRO A 140 -11.48 13.94 17.33
C PRO A 140 -10.13 13.63 16.68
N SER A 141 -9.41 14.70 16.29
CA SER A 141 -8.06 14.65 15.74
C SER A 141 -7.07 13.99 16.69
N PRO A 142 -6.15 13.13 16.21
CA PRO A 142 -5.05 12.62 17.03
C PRO A 142 -4.03 13.73 17.33
N PRO A 143 -3.34 13.67 18.49
CA PRO A 143 -2.34 14.67 18.88
C PRO A 143 -1.11 14.62 17.97
N GLU A 144 -0.54 15.81 17.73
CA GLU A 144 0.63 16.06 16.89
C GLU A 144 1.91 15.45 17.52
N PRO A 145 2.77 14.74 16.76
CA PRO A 145 4.02 14.24 17.30
C PRO A 145 5.05 15.38 17.48
N PRO A 146 5.91 15.33 18.52
CA PRO A 146 6.92 16.36 18.73
C PRO A 146 8.03 16.29 17.66
N SER A 147 8.47 17.47 17.23
CA SER A 147 9.53 17.70 16.25
C SER A 147 10.93 17.40 16.84
N PRO A 148 11.87 16.77 16.11
CA PRO A 148 13.20 16.47 16.64
C PRO A 148 14.11 17.70 16.52
N ALA A 149 14.54 18.26 17.65
CA ALA A 149 15.57 19.29 17.72
C ALA A 149 16.96 18.68 17.97
N ALA A 150 17.89 19.10 17.12
CA ALA A 150 19.35 19.20 17.21
C ALA A 150 20.13 18.47 18.34
N THR A 151 21.14 17.73 17.88
CA THR A 151 22.30 17.20 18.60
C THR A 151 23.09 18.26 19.39
N GLY A 152 23.43 17.94 20.64
CA GLY A 152 24.45 18.59 21.49
C GLY A 152 24.67 17.76 22.78
N PRO A 153 25.87 17.74 23.39
CA PRO A 153 26.41 16.51 24.00
C PRO A 153 26.32 16.39 25.53
N ALA A 154 26.60 15.16 25.97
CA ALA A 154 27.07 14.69 27.29
C ALA A 154 26.03 14.38 28.40
N ALA A 155 26.19 13.15 28.92
CA ALA A 155 25.41 12.43 29.92
C ALA A 155 25.64 12.96 31.38
N PRO A 156 24.97 12.40 32.44
CA PRO A 156 25.14 11.00 32.85
C PRO A 156 23.85 10.22 33.17
N GLU A 157 23.90 8.94 32.80
CA GLU A 157 23.58 7.76 33.62
C GLU A 157 22.40 7.81 34.62
N VAL A 158 21.27 7.23 34.20
CA VAL A 158 20.41 6.40 35.07
C VAL A 158 19.85 5.26 34.20
N ALA A 159 20.25 4.02 34.50
CA ALA A 159 19.71 2.82 33.87
C ALA A 159 18.30 2.50 34.42
N PRO A 160 17.37 2.00 33.59
CA PRO A 160 16.36 1.08 34.06
C PRO A 160 16.52 -0.28 33.37
N GLU A 161 16.83 -1.27 34.22
CA GLU A 161 16.28 -2.63 34.26
C GLU A 161 15.94 -3.29 32.92
N ALA A 162 16.79 -4.26 32.55
CA ALA A 162 16.62 -5.15 31.42
C ALA A 162 15.26 -5.87 31.48
N ALA A 163 14.44 -5.68 30.46
CA ALA A 163 13.33 -6.57 30.17
C ALA A 163 13.89 -7.96 29.83
N GLU A 164 13.51 -8.96 30.63
CA GLU A 164 13.76 -10.38 30.36
C GLU A 164 13.35 -10.74 28.94
N ALA A 165 14.31 -11.27 28.19
CA ALA A 165 14.05 -11.96 26.95
C ALA A 165 13.29 -13.27 27.25
N PRO A 166 12.31 -13.68 26.43
CA PRO A 166 11.76 -15.03 26.54
C PRO A 166 12.87 -16.05 26.23
N GLU A 167 13.05 -16.97 27.16
CA GLU A 167 13.97 -18.10 27.13
C GLU A 167 13.89 -18.83 25.78
N ALA A 168 15.00 -18.84 25.06
CA ALA A 168 15.15 -19.58 23.82
C ALA A 168 15.02 -21.07 24.13
N LEU A 169 13.95 -21.67 23.63
CA LEU A 169 13.75 -23.12 23.60
C LEU A 169 14.98 -23.76 22.95
N GLU A 170 15.77 -24.46 23.75
CA GLU A 170 16.94 -25.24 23.30
C GLU A 170 16.48 -26.21 22.19
N PRO A 171 17.18 -26.30 21.05
CA PRO A 171 16.85 -27.31 20.05
C PRO A 171 17.11 -28.70 20.65
N PRO A 172 16.25 -29.70 20.38
CA PRO A 172 16.45 -31.05 20.91
C PRO A 172 17.77 -31.65 20.44
N GLU A 173 18.47 -32.36 21.34
CA GLU A 173 19.70 -33.08 21.02
C GLU A 173 19.48 -34.06 19.84
N PRO A 174 20.47 -34.22 18.94
CA PRO A 174 20.40 -35.20 17.87
C PRO A 174 20.41 -36.63 18.45
N PRO A 175 19.72 -37.60 17.83
CA PRO A 175 19.68 -38.97 18.33
C PRO A 175 21.07 -39.62 18.29
N GLU A 176 21.38 -40.34 19.36
CA GLU A 176 22.60 -41.12 19.56
C GLU A 176 22.83 -42.08 18.37
N ALA A 177 24.04 -42.03 17.80
CA ALA A 177 24.40 -42.84 16.65
C ALA A 177 24.34 -44.34 16.99
N ALA A 178 23.58 -45.09 16.20
CA ALA A 178 23.51 -46.55 16.30
C ALA A 178 24.91 -47.19 16.22
N PRO A 179 25.16 -48.31 16.94
CA PRO A 179 26.44 -49.00 16.87
C PRO A 179 26.70 -49.52 15.44
N PRO A 180 27.98 -49.61 15.02
CA PRO A 180 28.31 -49.99 13.65
C PRO A 180 27.81 -51.40 13.33
N ALA A 181 27.09 -51.53 12.22
CA ALA A 181 26.67 -52.80 11.67
C ALA A 181 27.89 -53.66 11.32
N ASP A 182 27.90 -54.86 11.87
CA ASP A 182 28.86 -55.92 11.59
C ASP A 182 28.89 -56.23 10.07
N ARG A 183 29.97 -55.81 9.40
CA ARG A 183 30.18 -56.09 7.97
C ARG A 183 30.60 -57.56 7.82
N ARG A 184 29.63 -58.43 7.51
CA ARG A 184 29.96 -59.74 6.93
C ARG A 184 30.70 -59.55 5.59
N PRO A 185 31.78 -60.29 5.32
CA PRO A 185 32.45 -60.28 4.02
C PRO A 185 31.57 -60.97 2.95
N PRO A 186 31.75 -60.64 1.65
CA PRO A 186 30.97 -61.24 0.57
C PRO A 186 31.36 -62.72 0.37
N PRO A 187 30.44 -63.58 -0.11
CA PRO A 187 30.78 -64.94 -0.47
C PRO A 187 31.65 -64.94 -1.73
N THR A 188 32.79 -65.62 -1.66
CA THR A 188 33.60 -65.99 -2.82
C THR A 188 32.81 -66.99 -3.65
N GLY A 189 32.48 -66.61 -4.89
CA GLY A 189 31.86 -67.47 -5.90
C GLY A 189 32.21 -66.96 -7.28
#